data_AF-E6X8G2-F1
#
_entry.id   AF-E6X8G2-F1
#
_cell.length_a   1.000
_cell.length_b   1.000
_cell.length_c   1.000
_cell.angle_alpha   90.00
_cell.angle_beta   90.00
_cell.angle_gamma   90.00
#
_symmetry.space_group_name_H-M   'P 1'
#
loop_
_entity.id
_entity.type
_entity.pdbx_description
1 polymer ?
#
loop_
_entity_poly.entity_id
_entity_poly.type
_entity_poly.pdbx_seq_one_letter_code
_entity_poly.pdbx_strand_id
1 'polypeptide(L)'
;MKIKITVISFLLLLFLSFKTIEKTTATSNSIKIEWTQHLEGDFSFNKEWNYLEGIYRNRHGQLSCDGYCPAEIDGMKDKTGKIYKDSLQAFYKIIDTTHIYHSLQSETRMYEYSGTDYITFKRLQNGAIKGKSLDNVSTHSTLKLELQNDLCAATVLFNSIRDLGIHNFHLRSGTIKIDKPLYDNGIIKAEFDFKFKNTLEPSEALFWKGKIYSKINPD
;
A
#
# COMPACT_ATOMS: atom_id res chain seq x y z
N MET A 1 36.74 49.57 39.46
CA MET A 1 36.00 49.03 38.30
C MET A 1 36.34 47.55 38.10
N LYS A 2 35.69 46.62 38.81
CA LYS A 2 35.91 45.15 38.62
C LYS A 2 34.65 44.31 38.79
N ILE A 3 33.46 44.93 38.73
CA ILE A 3 32.17 44.26 38.93
C ILE A 3 31.24 44.62 37.77
N LYS A 4 31.61 44.25 36.54
CA LYS A 4 30.69 44.30 35.37
C LYS A 4 30.93 43.20 34.34
N ILE A 5 32.02 42.43 34.43
CA ILE A 5 32.37 41.41 33.42
C ILE A 5 31.82 40.01 33.79
N THR A 6 31.56 39.74 35.06
CA THR A 6 31.16 38.40 35.52
C THR A 6 29.70 38.04 35.21
N VAL A 7 28.82 39.02 35.01
CA VAL A 7 27.38 38.78 34.75
C VAL A 7 27.12 38.37 33.29
N ILE A 8 27.98 38.79 32.35
CA ILE A 8 27.81 38.49 30.93
C ILE A 8 28.18 37.03 30.61
N SER A 9 29.11 36.44 31.36
CA SER A 9 29.52 35.04 31.17
C SER A 9 28.48 34.02 31.65
N PHE A 10 27.53 34.41 32.51
CA PHE A 10 26.50 33.50 33.02
C PHE A 10 25.27 33.42 32.09
N LEU A 11 25.04 34.43 31.24
CA LEU A 11 23.95 34.43 30.25
C LEU A 11 24.27 33.63 28.98
N LEU A 12 25.55 33.45 28.64
CA LEU A 12 25.95 32.66 27.47
C LEU A 12 25.85 31.14 27.68
N LEU A 13 25.77 30.67 28.93
CA LEU A 13 25.60 29.24 29.26
C LEU A 13 24.14 28.78 29.22
N LEU A 14 23.16 29.69 29.21
CA LEU A 14 21.74 29.37 29.10
C LEU A 14 21.24 29.17 27.67
N PHE A 15 22.02 29.60 26.65
CA PHE A 15 21.68 29.41 25.23
C PHE A 15 22.20 28.09 24.62
N LEU A 16 22.94 27.28 25.38
CA LEU A 16 23.25 25.89 25.01
C LEU A 16 22.18 24.91 25.51
N SER A 17 20.97 25.42 25.76
CA SER A 17 19.78 24.63 26.08
C SER A 17 19.54 23.57 25.00
N PHE A 18 19.86 22.33 25.37
CA PHE A 18 19.21 21.11 24.95
C PHE A 18 18.72 21.07 23.49
N LYS A 19 19.63 20.75 22.57
CA LYS A 19 19.22 19.86 21.48
C LYS A 19 19.05 18.47 22.06
N THR A 20 17.90 18.23 22.70
CA THR A 20 17.41 16.85 22.87
C THR A 20 17.28 16.27 21.48
N ILE A 21 18.22 15.39 21.13
CA ILE A 21 18.01 14.42 20.07
C ILE A 21 16.80 13.61 20.55
N GLU A 22 15.62 13.92 20.00
CA GLU A 22 14.46 13.04 20.12
C GLU A 22 14.88 11.70 19.54
N LYS A 23 15.25 10.79 20.43
CA LYS A 23 15.39 9.39 20.10
C LYS A 23 13.97 8.92 19.86
N THR A 24 13.53 8.97 18.61
CA THR A 24 12.26 8.39 18.16
C THR A 24 12.36 6.91 18.49
N THR A 25 11.83 6.52 19.65
CA THR A 25 11.63 5.13 20.00
C THR A 25 10.61 4.61 19.01
N ALA A 26 11.09 3.95 17.96
CA ALA A 26 10.25 3.14 17.10
C ALA A 26 9.40 2.26 18.04
N THR A 27 8.08 2.46 18.02
CA THR A 27 7.16 1.50 18.61
C THR A 27 7.47 0.14 17.98
N SER A 28 7.36 -0.94 18.74
CA SER A 28 7.87 -2.28 18.40
C SER A 28 7.46 -2.85 17.03
N ASN A 29 6.53 -2.20 16.34
CA ASN A 29 5.90 -2.62 15.10
C ASN A 29 6.23 -1.69 13.92
N SER A 30 7.27 -0.85 14.05
CA SER A 30 7.73 0.07 13.01
C SER A 30 9.23 -0.09 12.74
N ILE A 31 9.63 0.20 11.50
CA ILE A 31 11.02 0.21 11.05
C ILE A 31 11.34 1.58 10.43
N LYS A 32 12.62 1.94 10.41
CA LYS A 32 13.07 3.15 9.73
C LYS A 32 12.98 2.97 8.22
N ILE A 33 12.52 4.00 7.52
CA ILE A 33 12.54 4.08 6.06
C ILE A 33 13.99 4.36 5.62
N GLU A 34 14.49 3.54 4.70
CA GLU A 34 15.74 3.79 4.00
C GLU A 34 15.47 4.68 2.77
N TRP A 35 15.63 5.99 2.94
CA TRP A 35 15.49 6.94 1.85
C TRP A 35 16.68 6.85 0.89
N THR A 36 16.41 6.67 -0.40
CA THR A 36 17.41 6.70 -1.47
C THR A 36 17.14 7.83 -2.47
N GLN A 37 18.19 8.38 -3.07
CA GLN A 37 18.09 9.36 -4.16
C GLN A 37 17.67 8.72 -5.48
N HIS A 38 17.98 7.44 -5.65
CA HIS A 38 17.60 6.66 -6.82
C HIS A 38 17.40 5.21 -6.40
N LEU A 39 16.17 4.72 -6.48
CA LEU A 39 15.90 3.29 -6.26
C LEU A 39 16.07 2.53 -7.57
N GLU A 40 17.20 1.84 -7.71
CA GLU A 40 17.48 0.95 -8.85
C GLU A 40 16.59 -0.31 -8.82
N GLY A 41 16.52 -1.01 -9.95
CA GLY A 41 15.77 -2.25 -10.11
C GLY A 41 14.65 -2.16 -11.14
N ASP A 42 14.14 -3.31 -11.55
CA ASP A 42 13.03 -3.40 -12.50
C ASP A 42 11.68 -3.14 -11.81
N PHE A 43 10.95 -2.15 -12.32
CA PHE A 43 9.58 -1.77 -11.91
C PHE A 43 8.63 -1.79 -13.11
N SER A 44 8.96 -2.48 -14.20
CA SER A 44 8.15 -2.52 -15.42
C SER A 44 6.77 -3.14 -15.23
N PHE A 45 6.54 -3.88 -14.14
CA PHE A 45 5.22 -4.38 -13.76
C PHE A 45 4.20 -3.23 -13.72
N ASN A 46 4.61 -1.99 -13.43
CA ASN A 46 3.71 -0.83 -13.41
C ASN A 46 3.12 -0.45 -14.79
N LYS A 47 3.59 -1.06 -15.87
CA LYS A 47 3.06 -0.92 -17.24
C LYS A 47 2.03 -2.00 -17.57
N GLU A 48 1.99 -3.07 -16.77
CA GLU A 48 0.98 -4.09 -16.86
C GLU A 48 -0.33 -3.55 -16.31
N TRP A 49 -1.43 -3.96 -16.92
CA TRP A 49 -2.76 -3.58 -16.50
C TRP A 49 -3.68 -4.78 -16.62
N ASN A 50 -4.71 -4.78 -15.77
CA ASN A 50 -5.83 -5.70 -15.89
C ASN A 50 -7.12 -4.92 -15.68
N TYR A 51 -8.24 -5.57 -15.96
CA TYR A 51 -9.53 -5.07 -15.53
C TYR A 51 -9.77 -5.39 -14.05
N LEU A 52 -10.63 -4.60 -13.42
CA LEU A 52 -11.18 -4.92 -12.12
C LEU A 52 -11.96 -6.24 -12.13
N GLU A 53 -12.14 -6.81 -10.94
CA GLU A 53 -12.95 -7.99 -10.73
C GLU A 53 -14.35 -7.83 -11.34
N GLY A 54 -14.88 -8.92 -11.92
CA GLY A 54 -16.16 -8.91 -12.60
C GLY A 54 -16.08 -8.70 -14.11
N ILE A 55 -14.94 -8.29 -14.66
CA ILE A 55 -14.72 -8.24 -16.12
C ILE A 55 -14.24 -9.60 -16.64
N TYR A 56 -14.92 -10.13 -17.65
CA TYR A 56 -14.61 -11.44 -18.24
C TYR A 56 -14.99 -11.51 -19.72
N ARG A 57 -14.50 -12.53 -20.43
CA ARG A 57 -14.96 -12.82 -21.79
C ARG A 57 -16.18 -13.73 -21.75
N ASN A 58 -17.33 -13.27 -22.23
CA ASN A 58 -18.55 -14.08 -22.27
C ASN A 58 -18.45 -15.19 -23.34
N ARG A 59 -19.43 -16.09 -23.36
CA ARG A 59 -19.54 -17.19 -24.35
C ARG A 59 -19.63 -16.73 -25.81
N HIS A 60 -19.92 -15.46 -26.05
CA HIS A 60 -19.99 -14.83 -27.37
C HIS A 60 -18.66 -14.19 -27.78
N GLY A 61 -17.61 -14.33 -26.96
CA GLY A 61 -16.30 -13.74 -27.20
C GLY A 61 -16.22 -12.25 -26.91
N GLN A 62 -17.25 -11.63 -26.32
CA GLN A 62 -17.26 -10.21 -25.97
C GLN A 62 -16.71 -10.03 -24.55
N LEU A 63 -15.96 -8.96 -24.33
CA LEU A 63 -15.68 -8.48 -22.98
C LEU A 63 -17.00 -8.05 -22.32
N SER A 64 -17.32 -8.62 -21.18
CA SER A 64 -18.53 -8.37 -20.41
C SER A 64 -18.14 -8.06 -18.97
N CYS A 65 -19.10 -7.60 -18.19
CA CYS A 65 -18.94 -7.24 -16.79
C CYS A 65 -20.13 -7.81 -16.00
N ASP A 66 -19.88 -8.38 -14.83
CA ASP A 66 -20.90 -8.76 -13.84
C ASP A 66 -20.46 -8.42 -12.40
N GLY A 67 -21.43 -8.23 -11.49
CA GLY A 67 -21.20 -7.92 -10.07
C GLY A 67 -20.82 -6.47 -9.78
N TYR A 68 -19.59 -6.07 -10.14
CA TYR A 68 -19.00 -4.77 -9.76
C TYR A 68 -19.10 -3.71 -10.88
N CYS A 69 -20.22 -3.73 -11.60
CA CYS A 69 -20.38 -2.99 -12.86
C CYS A 69 -21.27 -1.77 -12.74
N PRO A 70 -21.05 -0.72 -13.56
CA PRO A 70 -22.01 0.37 -13.69
C PRO A 70 -23.37 -0.16 -14.14
N ALA A 71 -24.44 0.16 -13.43
CA ALA A 71 -25.79 -0.38 -13.68
C ALA A 71 -26.31 -0.05 -15.10
N GLU A 72 -25.80 1.01 -15.71
CA GLU A 72 -26.15 1.46 -17.05
C GLU A 72 -25.84 0.40 -18.12
N ILE A 73 -24.89 -0.51 -17.87
CA ILE A 73 -24.50 -1.52 -18.86
C ILE A 73 -25.43 -2.74 -18.89
N ASP A 74 -26.30 -2.92 -17.88
CA ASP A 74 -27.15 -4.11 -17.80
C ASP A 74 -28.22 -4.12 -18.87
N GLY A 75 -28.78 -2.94 -19.20
CA GLY A 75 -29.71 -2.76 -20.32
C GLY A 75 -29.08 -2.94 -21.70
N MET A 76 -27.75 -3.06 -21.79
CA MET A 76 -27.02 -3.24 -23.04
C MET A 76 -26.84 -4.71 -23.43
N LYS A 77 -27.29 -5.64 -22.58
CA LYS A 77 -27.17 -7.09 -22.77
C LYS A 77 -28.54 -7.70 -23.05
N ASP A 78 -28.59 -8.72 -23.89
CA ASP A 78 -29.77 -9.56 -24.02
C ASP A 78 -29.89 -10.56 -22.87
N LYS A 79 -31.01 -11.30 -22.82
CA LYS A 79 -31.28 -12.34 -21.81
C LYS A 79 -30.23 -13.47 -21.74
N THR A 80 -29.34 -13.54 -22.73
CA THR A 80 -28.28 -14.52 -22.80
C THR A 80 -26.90 -13.98 -22.43
N GLY A 81 -26.82 -12.70 -22.06
CA GLY A 81 -25.58 -12.00 -21.72
C GLY A 81 -24.81 -11.51 -22.94
N LYS A 82 -25.40 -11.54 -24.15
CA LYS A 82 -24.78 -10.98 -25.35
C LYS A 82 -25.04 -9.48 -25.40
N ILE A 83 -23.99 -8.69 -25.60
CA ILE A 83 -24.11 -7.24 -25.75
C ILE A 83 -24.72 -6.95 -27.13
N TYR A 84 -25.76 -6.12 -27.17
CA TYR A 84 -26.40 -5.71 -28.41
C TYR A 84 -25.40 -5.00 -29.34
N LYS A 85 -25.53 -5.22 -30.65
CA LYS A 85 -24.55 -4.74 -31.64
C LYS A 85 -24.45 -3.21 -31.67
N ASP A 86 -25.58 -2.54 -31.55
CA ASP A 86 -25.71 -1.08 -31.46
C ASP A 86 -25.23 -0.52 -30.11
N SER A 87 -25.26 -1.31 -29.04
CA SER A 87 -24.74 -0.93 -27.72
C SER A 87 -23.27 -1.26 -27.49
N LEU A 88 -22.63 -2.08 -28.34
CA LEU A 88 -21.29 -2.62 -28.10
C LEU A 88 -20.23 -1.53 -27.88
N GLN A 89 -20.25 -0.47 -28.70
CA GLN A 89 -19.29 0.63 -28.57
C GLN A 89 -19.51 1.42 -27.27
N ALA A 90 -20.77 1.68 -26.90
CA ALA A 90 -21.09 2.36 -25.66
C ALA A 90 -20.68 1.52 -24.44
N PHE A 91 -20.90 0.21 -24.50
CA PHE A 91 -20.49 -0.74 -23.49
C PHE A 91 -18.97 -0.71 -23.27
N TYR A 92 -18.16 -0.81 -24.33
CA TYR A 92 -16.70 -0.76 -24.20
C TYR A 92 -16.18 0.59 -23.75
N LYS A 93 -16.81 1.69 -24.15
CA LYS A 93 -16.44 3.00 -23.61
C LYS A 93 -16.59 3.06 -22.08
N ILE A 94 -17.57 2.36 -21.50
CA ILE A 94 -17.75 2.29 -20.05
C ILE A 94 -16.71 1.35 -19.44
N ILE A 95 -16.58 0.13 -19.95
CA ILE A 95 -15.68 -0.88 -19.38
C ILE A 95 -14.20 -0.49 -19.53
N ASP A 96 -13.79 0.14 -20.63
CA ASP A 96 -12.40 0.54 -20.82
C ASP A 96 -11.93 1.63 -19.85
N THR A 97 -12.84 2.27 -19.10
CA THR A 97 -12.47 3.18 -18.02
C THR A 97 -12.15 2.49 -16.70
N THR A 98 -12.37 1.17 -16.58
CA THR A 98 -12.22 0.41 -15.34
C THR A 98 -10.88 -0.33 -15.22
N HIS A 99 -10.00 -0.17 -16.21
CA HIS A 99 -8.66 -0.72 -16.16
C HIS A 99 -7.85 -0.16 -14.98
N ILE A 100 -7.06 -1.02 -14.37
CA ILE A 100 -6.12 -0.64 -13.32
C ILE A 100 -4.72 -1.16 -13.68
N TYR A 101 -3.72 -0.30 -13.49
CA TYR A 101 -2.33 -0.68 -13.65
C TYR A 101 -1.84 -1.38 -12.38
N HIS A 102 -0.98 -2.38 -12.55
CA HIS A 102 -0.36 -3.05 -11.40
C HIS A 102 0.47 -2.03 -10.61
N SER A 103 0.37 -2.10 -9.29
CA SER A 103 1.10 -1.21 -8.38
C SER A 103 1.89 -1.95 -7.30
N LEU A 104 1.76 -3.27 -7.27
CA LEU A 104 2.49 -4.19 -6.40
C LEU A 104 2.99 -5.38 -7.22
N GLN A 105 4.24 -5.76 -7.00
CA GLN A 105 4.76 -7.06 -7.40
C GLN A 105 5.34 -7.70 -6.15
N SER A 106 4.79 -8.83 -5.69
CA SER A 106 5.16 -9.36 -4.38
C SER A 106 5.11 -10.88 -4.27
N GLU A 107 5.88 -11.38 -3.29
CA GLU A 107 5.87 -12.75 -2.83
C GLU A 107 5.49 -12.75 -1.34
N THR A 108 4.61 -13.67 -0.96
CA THR A 108 4.01 -13.68 0.38
C THR A 108 3.82 -15.10 0.90
N ARG A 109 4.06 -15.28 2.20
CA ARG A 109 3.67 -16.46 2.97
C ARG A 109 2.79 -15.98 4.11
N MET A 110 1.50 -15.92 3.83
CA MET A 110 0.45 -15.60 4.79
C MET A 110 -0.57 -16.73 4.85
N TYR A 111 -1.47 -16.66 5.83
CA TYR A 111 -2.61 -17.57 5.90
C TYR A 111 -3.57 -17.29 4.76
N GLU A 112 -4.00 -18.38 4.13
CA GLU A 112 -4.95 -18.39 3.02
C GLU A 112 -4.47 -17.51 1.84
N TYR A 113 -5.29 -17.38 0.79
CA TYR A 113 -4.84 -16.67 -0.39
C TYR A 113 -4.64 -15.17 -0.08
N SER A 114 -3.48 -14.66 -0.49
CA SER A 114 -2.98 -13.31 -0.16
C SER A 114 -2.34 -12.61 -1.36
N GLY A 115 -2.44 -13.22 -2.54
CA GLY A 115 -1.88 -12.67 -3.78
C GLY A 115 -2.71 -11.51 -4.30
N THR A 116 -2.02 -10.44 -4.70
CA THR A 116 -2.59 -9.28 -5.38
C THR A 116 -1.47 -8.48 -6.03
N ASP A 117 -1.74 -7.90 -7.19
CA ASP A 117 -0.80 -7.04 -7.93
C ASP A 117 -1.05 -5.55 -7.66
N TYR A 118 -1.86 -5.26 -6.64
CA TYR A 118 -2.33 -3.91 -6.37
C TYR A 118 -2.19 -3.51 -4.91
N ILE A 119 -1.71 -2.29 -4.73
CA ILE A 119 -1.67 -1.54 -3.48
C ILE A 119 -2.04 -0.09 -3.77
N THR A 120 -2.85 0.50 -2.89
CA THR A 120 -3.24 1.92 -3.00
C THR A 120 -2.70 2.70 -1.81
N PHE A 121 -2.37 3.97 -2.03
CA PHE A 121 -1.89 4.88 -0.99
C PHE A 121 -2.75 6.13 -0.89
N LYS A 122 -3.04 6.54 0.34
CA LYS A 122 -3.79 7.75 0.66
C LYS A 122 -3.03 8.59 1.68
N ARG A 123 -2.93 9.90 1.43
CA ARG A 123 -2.42 10.87 2.41
C ARG A 123 -3.58 11.33 3.28
N LEU A 124 -3.44 11.15 4.60
CA LEU A 124 -4.38 11.62 5.58
C LEU A 124 -4.16 13.10 5.91
N GLN A 125 -5.19 13.74 6.50
CA GLN A 125 -5.11 15.13 6.96
C GLN A 125 -3.95 15.41 7.93
N ASN A 126 -3.57 14.43 8.76
CA ASN A 126 -2.44 14.56 9.69
C ASN A 126 -1.06 14.37 9.02
N GLY A 127 -1.01 14.25 7.70
CA GLY A 127 0.20 14.07 6.90
C GLY A 127 0.67 12.62 6.77
N ALA A 128 0.15 11.68 7.58
CA ALA A 128 0.49 10.27 7.48
C ALA A 128 0.00 9.68 6.15
N ILE A 129 0.74 8.72 5.61
CA ILE A 129 0.37 8.04 4.37
C ILE A 129 0.00 6.59 4.71
N LYS A 130 -1.19 6.17 4.34
CA LYS A 130 -1.66 4.79 4.52
C LYS A 130 -1.66 4.04 3.20
N GLY A 131 -1.00 2.89 3.19
CA GLY A 131 -1.02 1.92 2.10
C GLY A 131 -1.92 0.73 2.43
N LYS A 132 -2.68 0.22 1.46
CA LYS A 132 -3.47 -1.01 1.61
C LYS A 132 -3.41 -1.83 0.33
N SER A 133 -3.01 -3.10 0.41
CA SER A 133 -3.13 -4.02 -0.72
C SER A 133 -4.62 -4.21 -1.05
N LEU A 134 -4.98 -4.33 -2.33
CA LEU A 134 -6.38 -4.58 -2.69
C LEU A 134 -6.75 -6.02 -2.37
N ASP A 135 -7.96 -6.17 -1.83
CA ASP A 135 -8.59 -7.46 -1.58
C ASP A 135 -9.55 -7.76 -2.74
N ASN A 136 -9.63 -9.01 -3.18
CA ASN A 136 -10.72 -9.52 -4.01
C ASN A 136 -11.55 -10.55 -3.21
N VAL A 137 -12.58 -11.14 -3.83
CA VAL A 137 -13.44 -12.15 -3.14
C VAL A 137 -12.67 -13.37 -2.60
N SER A 138 -11.47 -13.62 -3.08
CA SER A 138 -10.60 -14.73 -2.68
C SER A 138 -9.43 -14.29 -1.80
N THR A 139 -9.21 -12.99 -1.58
CA THR A 139 -8.09 -12.49 -0.75
C THR A 139 -8.50 -12.45 0.72
N HIS A 140 -7.76 -13.16 1.56
CA HIS A 140 -8.02 -13.26 3.00
C HIS A 140 -6.99 -12.55 3.85
N SER A 141 -5.83 -12.18 3.28
CA SER A 141 -4.81 -11.40 3.98
C SER A 141 -4.51 -10.10 3.24
N THR A 142 -4.61 -8.98 3.96
CA THR A 142 -4.38 -7.63 3.46
C THR A 142 -3.13 -7.02 4.08
N LEU A 143 -2.16 -6.60 3.27
CA LEU A 143 -1.04 -5.79 3.73
C LEU A 143 -1.50 -4.34 3.97
N LYS A 144 -1.23 -3.83 5.18
CA LYS A 144 -1.44 -2.44 5.55
C LYS A 144 -0.10 -1.80 5.92
N LEU A 145 0.16 -0.64 5.35
CA LEU A 145 1.36 0.17 5.61
C LEU A 145 0.95 1.53 6.16
N GLU A 146 1.74 2.08 7.07
CA GLU A 146 1.61 3.46 7.53
C GLU A 146 2.99 4.10 7.53
N LEU A 147 3.15 5.17 6.74
CA LEU A 147 4.39 5.96 6.64
C LEU A 147 4.18 7.27 7.38
N GLN A 148 4.99 7.51 8.41
CA GLN A 148 4.96 8.73 9.21
C GLN A 148 6.31 8.97 9.87
N ASN A 149 6.80 10.21 9.85
CA ASN A 149 8.02 10.63 10.55
C ASN A 149 9.24 9.71 10.30
N ASP A 150 9.54 9.41 9.03
CA ASP A 150 10.62 8.49 8.62
C ASP A 150 10.49 7.03 9.10
N LEU A 151 9.32 6.67 9.64
CA LEU A 151 9.00 5.32 10.06
C LEU A 151 7.95 4.71 9.14
N CYS A 152 8.08 3.40 8.93
CA CYS A 152 7.10 2.56 8.28
C CYS A 152 6.60 1.54 9.31
N ALA A 153 5.32 1.60 9.65
CA ALA A 153 4.63 0.50 10.32
C ALA A 153 3.99 -0.40 9.27
N ALA A 154 3.99 -1.71 9.54
CA ALA A 154 3.31 -2.70 8.69
C ALA A 154 2.48 -3.65 9.55
N THR A 155 1.32 -4.05 9.04
CA THR A 155 0.46 -5.06 9.65
C THR A 155 -0.28 -5.81 8.56
N VAL A 156 -0.46 -7.11 8.73
CA VAL A 156 -1.34 -7.90 7.87
C VAL A 156 -2.65 -8.18 8.60
N LEU A 157 -3.76 -7.74 8.01
CA LEU A 157 -5.09 -8.12 8.46
C LEU A 157 -5.45 -9.45 7.81
N PHE A 158 -5.71 -10.48 8.60
CA PHE A 158 -6.16 -11.79 8.15
C PHE A 158 -7.62 -12.01 8.53
N ASN A 159 -8.48 -12.26 7.55
CA ASN A 159 -9.89 -12.59 7.72
C ASN A 159 -10.13 -14.03 7.27
N SER A 160 -10.09 -14.96 8.22
CA SER A 160 -10.15 -16.40 7.99
C SER A 160 -11.50 -16.85 7.43
N ILE A 161 -11.49 -17.70 6.40
CA ILE A 161 -12.69 -18.46 5.98
C ILE A 161 -12.94 -19.71 6.84
N ARG A 162 -11.97 -20.06 7.69
CA ARG A 162 -12.11 -21.07 8.76
C ARG A 162 -12.58 -20.41 10.05
N ASP A 163 -12.93 -21.22 11.06
CA ASP A 163 -13.30 -20.77 12.41
C ASP A 163 -12.09 -20.30 13.26
N LEU A 164 -11.27 -19.43 12.68
CA LEU A 164 -10.15 -18.75 13.37
C LEU A 164 -10.49 -17.27 13.66
N GLY A 165 -11.44 -16.68 12.94
CA GLY A 165 -11.80 -15.27 13.08
C GLY A 165 -10.81 -14.30 12.43
N ILE A 166 -10.78 -13.07 12.92
CA ILE A 166 -9.98 -11.96 12.37
C ILE A 166 -8.71 -11.77 13.20
N HIS A 167 -7.55 -11.74 12.54
CA HIS A 167 -6.23 -11.56 13.17
C HIS A 167 -5.46 -10.38 12.59
N ASN A 168 -4.63 -9.77 13.42
CA ASN A 168 -3.67 -8.75 12.99
C ASN A 168 -2.26 -9.23 13.27
N PHE A 169 -1.49 -9.51 12.22
CA PHE A 169 -0.09 -9.88 12.34
C PHE A 169 0.77 -8.63 12.21
N HIS A 170 1.34 -8.18 13.32
CA HIS A 170 2.19 -6.99 13.35
C HIS A 170 3.60 -7.28 12.85
N LEU A 171 4.23 -6.25 12.27
CA LEU A 171 5.62 -6.29 11.83
C LEU A 171 6.53 -6.68 13.01
N ARG A 172 7.36 -7.71 12.80
CA ARG A 172 8.40 -8.15 13.73
C ARG A 172 9.75 -7.56 13.35
N SER A 173 10.07 -7.57 12.06
CA SER A 173 11.31 -7.04 11.49
C SER A 173 11.18 -6.90 9.98
N GLY A 174 12.10 -6.16 9.36
CA GLY A 174 12.12 -6.01 7.91
C GLY A 174 12.90 -4.79 7.45
N THR A 175 12.81 -4.51 6.15
CA THR A 175 13.40 -3.34 5.51
C THR A 175 12.40 -2.73 4.53
N ILE A 176 12.50 -1.41 4.33
CA ILE A 176 11.83 -0.72 3.24
C ILE A 176 12.74 0.40 2.72
N LYS A 177 12.98 0.40 1.41
CA LYS A 177 13.69 1.46 0.70
C LYS A 177 12.69 2.25 -0.13
N ILE A 178 12.74 3.58 -0.05
CA ILE A 178 11.84 4.46 -0.80
C ILE A 178 12.66 5.49 -1.59
N ASP A 179 12.33 5.65 -2.86
CA ASP A 179 12.86 6.71 -3.73
C ASP A 179 12.33 8.08 -3.27
N LYS A 180 13.22 8.89 -2.70
CA LYS A 180 12.86 10.17 -2.06
C LYS A 180 12.37 11.21 -3.08
N PRO A 181 13.03 11.43 -4.24
CA PRO A 181 12.51 12.36 -5.24
C PRO A 181 11.12 12.00 -5.76
N LEU A 182 10.82 10.71 -5.99
CA LEU A 182 9.47 10.30 -6.41
C LEU A 182 8.44 10.44 -5.29
N TYR A 183 8.82 10.12 -4.06
CA TYR A 183 7.97 10.31 -2.88
C TYR A 183 7.54 11.76 -2.72
N ASP A 184 8.48 12.71 -2.87
CA ASP A 184 8.21 14.15 -2.79
C ASP A 184 7.25 14.63 -3.89
N ASN A 185 7.22 13.91 -5.02
CA ASN A 185 6.30 14.15 -6.13
C ASN A 185 5.01 13.30 -6.06
N GLY A 186 4.71 12.71 -4.90
CA GLY A 186 3.45 12.00 -4.69
C GLY A 186 3.43 10.55 -5.22
N ILE A 187 4.58 9.92 -5.41
CA ILE A 187 4.70 8.53 -5.88
C ILE A 187 5.49 7.69 -4.88
N ILE A 188 4.90 6.61 -4.38
CA ILE A 188 5.62 5.56 -3.66
C ILE A 188 6.26 4.63 -4.69
N LYS A 189 7.58 4.79 -4.91
CA LYS A 189 8.42 3.77 -5.53
C LYS A 189 9.29 3.14 -4.44
N ALA A 190 9.04 1.87 -4.13
CA ALA A 190 9.65 1.21 -2.97
C ALA A 190 9.99 -0.25 -3.21
N GLU A 191 10.98 -0.75 -2.48
CA GLU A 191 11.31 -2.16 -2.32
C GLU A 191 11.25 -2.51 -0.84
N PHE A 192 10.64 -3.64 -0.49
CA PHE A 192 10.42 -4.03 0.90
C PHE A 192 10.57 -5.53 1.13
N ASP A 193 10.94 -5.89 2.36
CA ASP A 193 10.97 -7.25 2.86
C ASP A 193 10.54 -7.23 4.34
N PHE A 194 9.34 -7.74 4.63
CA PHE A 194 8.74 -7.73 5.96
C PHE A 194 8.55 -9.13 6.50
N LYS A 195 8.81 -9.28 7.80
CA LYS A 195 8.54 -10.47 8.59
C LYS A 195 7.54 -10.11 9.69
N PHE A 196 6.52 -10.93 9.87
CA PHE A 196 5.44 -10.67 10.82
C PHE A 196 5.48 -11.64 12.00
N LYS A 197 4.97 -11.19 13.15
CA LYS A 197 4.83 -12.06 14.32
C LYS A 197 3.63 -12.99 14.10
N ASN A 198 3.89 -14.29 13.98
CA ASN A 198 2.84 -15.30 13.91
C ASN A 198 2.31 -15.62 15.32
N THR A 199 1.09 -15.19 15.60
CA THR A 199 0.41 -15.45 16.89
C THR A 199 -0.41 -16.74 16.88
N LEU A 200 -0.64 -17.35 15.71
CA LEU A 200 -1.38 -18.61 15.57
C LEU A 200 -0.43 -19.81 15.61
N GLU A 201 0.66 -19.76 14.85
CA GLU A 201 1.69 -20.82 14.80
C GLU A 201 3.09 -20.20 14.94
N PRO A 202 3.58 -19.95 16.18
CA PRO A 202 4.81 -19.20 16.40
C PRO A 202 6.08 -19.77 15.76
N SER A 203 6.09 -21.05 15.39
CA SER A 203 7.19 -21.70 14.68
C SER A 203 7.22 -21.39 13.17
N GLU A 204 6.08 -20.96 12.61
CA GLU A 204 5.94 -20.70 11.19
C GLU A 204 6.22 -19.23 10.86
N ALA A 205 7.11 -19.01 9.90
CA ALA A 205 7.45 -17.67 9.44
C ALA A 205 6.34 -17.11 8.54
N LEU A 206 5.88 -15.90 8.87
CA LEU A 206 5.03 -15.09 8.01
C LEU A 206 5.87 -13.96 7.39
N PHE A 207 5.77 -13.79 6.08
CA PHE A 207 6.50 -12.74 5.37
C PHE A 207 5.71 -12.17 4.20
N TRP A 208 6.06 -10.93 3.85
CA TRP A 208 5.63 -10.28 2.62
C TRP A 208 6.78 -9.42 2.12
N LYS A 209 7.23 -9.66 0.89
CA LYS A 209 8.32 -8.90 0.26
C LYS A 209 7.96 -8.56 -1.17
N GLY A 210 8.50 -7.48 -1.71
CA GLY A 210 8.19 -7.07 -3.06
C GLY A 210 8.57 -5.63 -3.39
N LYS A 211 7.97 -5.15 -4.48
CA LYS A 211 8.15 -3.82 -5.04
C LYS A 211 6.83 -3.12 -5.19
N ILE A 212 6.85 -1.80 -5.00
CA ILE A 212 5.68 -0.92 -5.06
C ILE A 212 5.95 0.19 -6.06
N TYR A 213 4.95 0.48 -6.88
CA TYR A 213 4.90 1.70 -7.69
C TYR A 213 3.47 2.24 -7.69
N SER A 214 3.16 3.21 -6.82
CA SER A 214 1.81 3.74 -6.67
C SER A 214 1.80 5.25 -6.46
N LYS A 215 0.81 5.94 -7.02
CA LYS A 215 0.51 7.33 -6.65
C LYS A 215 -0.05 7.38 -5.22
N ILE A 216 0.19 8.50 -4.55
CA ILE A 216 -0.41 8.87 -3.27
C ILE A 216 -1.62 9.75 -3.57
N ASN A 217 -2.82 9.23 -3.30
CA ASN A 217 -4.05 9.98 -3.49
C ASN A 217 -4.31 10.93 -2.30
N PRO A 218 -4.93 12.10 -2.53
CA PRO A 218 -5.41 12.95 -1.44
C PRO A 218 -6.55 12.28 -0.66
N ASP A 219 -6.79 12.80 0.56
CA ASP A 219 -7.91 12.38 1.41
C ASP A 219 -9.28 12.75 0.80
#